data_AF-A0A968NVY6-F1
#
_entry.id   AF-A0A968NVY6-F1
#
_cell.length_a   1.000
_cell.length_b   1.000
_cell.length_c   1.000
_cell.angle_alpha   90.00
_cell.angle_beta   90.00
_cell.angle_gamma   90.00
#
_symmetry.space_group_name_H-M   'P 1'
#
loop_
_entity.id
_entity.type
_entity.pdbx_description
1 polymer ?
#
loop_
_entity_poly.entity_id
_entity_poly.type
_entity_poly.pdbx_seq_one_letter_code
_entity_poly.pdbx_strand_id
1 'polypeptide(L)'
;MAADSPLSYSFFSSIEARLRQFNLASRVEVVDILLEAYLRAKAKKQQGEVIHSPQAWLKSVCFNIVREQSRKLGKHQLTETEILEAWHTRMNHDQQVSNELLDDRIQMMLDAFGILKRKNPESAELLQLKECEGLSWIAIQAHLIASGGDALNVETLRQRCTRARKQLRQIFHETEKARV
;
A
#
# COMPACT_ATOMS: atom_id res chain seq x y z
N MET A 1 4.48 7.14 -14.06
CA MET A 1 4.53 5.72 -14.49
C MET A 1 5.96 5.23 -14.35
N ALA A 2 6.31 4.68 -13.19
CA ALA A 2 7.56 3.93 -13.00
C ALA A 2 7.16 2.46 -12.89
N ALA A 3 7.76 1.63 -13.74
CA ALA A 3 7.45 0.23 -13.86
C ALA A 3 7.68 -0.51 -12.53
N ASP A 4 6.69 -1.32 -12.11
CA ASP A 4 6.86 -2.43 -11.19
C ASP A 4 7.85 -3.44 -11.81
N SER A 5 9.13 -3.14 -11.65
CA SER A 5 10.20 -4.00 -12.12
C SER A 5 10.42 -5.09 -11.06
N PRO A 6 10.28 -6.39 -11.37
CA PRO A 6 10.49 -7.48 -10.41
C PRO A 6 11.86 -7.44 -9.71
N LEU A 7 12.82 -6.76 -10.34
CA LEU A 7 14.17 -6.52 -9.84
C LEU A 7 14.21 -5.54 -8.65
N SER A 8 13.27 -4.59 -8.55
CA SER A 8 13.21 -3.67 -7.40
C SER A 8 12.76 -4.43 -6.15
N TYR A 9 11.74 -5.27 -6.27
CA TYR A 9 11.24 -6.10 -5.17
C TYR A 9 12.31 -7.07 -4.65
N SER A 10 13.09 -7.67 -5.54
CA SER A 10 14.24 -8.53 -5.19
C SER A 10 15.37 -7.78 -4.47
N PHE A 11 15.57 -6.50 -4.76
CA PHE A 11 16.62 -5.70 -4.13
C PHE A 11 16.21 -5.21 -2.74
N PHE A 12 15.00 -4.68 -2.59
CA PHE A 12 14.46 -4.25 -1.29
C PHE A 12 14.42 -5.40 -0.28
N SER A 13 13.84 -6.54 -0.70
CA SER A 13 13.79 -7.75 0.14
C SER A 13 15.18 -8.26 0.55
N SER A 14 16.21 -8.07 -0.30
CA SER A 14 17.58 -8.42 0.05
C SER A 14 18.15 -7.54 1.16
N ILE A 15 17.81 -6.24 1.20
CA ILE A 15 18.23 -5.34 2.28
C ILE A 15 17.45 -5.65 3.55
N GLU A 16 16.14 -5.88 3.46
CA GLU A 16 15.31 -6.29 4.62
C GLU A 16 15.81 -7.57 5.26
N ALA A 17 16.18 -8.57 4.46
CA ALA A 17 16.76 -9.81 4.96
C ALA A 17 18.06 -9.55 5.75
N ARG A 18 18.90 -8.62 5.30
CA ARG A 18 20.13 -8.22 6.01
C ARG A 18 19.82 -7.44 7.27
N LEU A 19 18.88 -6.50 7.23
CA LEU A 19 18.44 -5.76 8.41
C LEU A 19 17.91 -6.71 9.48
N ARG A 20 17.13 -7.73 9.11
CA ARG A 20 16.70 -8.79 10.03
C ARG A 20 17.87 -9.61 10.56
N GLN A 21 18.81 -10.02 9.70
CA GLN A 21 20.01 -10.76 10.11
C GLN A 21 20.84 -10.03 11.17
N PHE A 22 20.93 -8.70 11.08
CA PHE A 22 21.67 -7.86 12.03
C PHE A 22 20.80 -7.30 13.18
N ASN A 23 19.55 -7.75 13.31
CA ASN A 23 18.57 -7.24 14.28
C ASN A 23 18.37 -5.70 14.23
N LEU A 24 18.45 -5.13 13.02
CA LEU A 24 18.25 -3.71 12.74
C LEU A 24 16.88 -3.43 12.12
N ALA A 25 16.13 -4.48 11.79
CA ALA A 25 14.86 -4.36 11.08
C ALA A 25 13.86 -3.47 11.80
N SER A 26 13.94 -3.30 13.13
CA SER A 26 13.08 -2.41 13.91
C SER A 26 13.60 -0.97 14.05
N ARG A 27 14.86 -0.68 13.67
CA ARG A 27 15.53 0.60 13.93
C ARG A 27 15.99 1.36 12.70
N VAL A 28 16.15 0.66 11.59
CA VAL A 28 16.70 1.21 10.35
C VAL A 28 15.82 0.76 9.21
N GLU A 29 15.38 1.71 8.39
CA GLU A 29 14.56 1.39 7.22
C GLU A 29 15.42 1.11 5.99
N VAL A 30 14.84 0.35 5.05
CA VAL A 30 15.49 0.09 3.75
C VAL A 30 15.73 1.39 3.00
N VAL A 31 14.82 2.36 3.11
CA VAL A 31 14.92 3.67 2.46
C VAL A 31 16.13 4.46 2.97
N ASP A 32 16.41 4.42 4.28
CA ASP A 32 17.60 5.06 4.86
C ASP A 32 18.90 4.49 4.27
N ILE A 33 18.97 3.16 4.18
CA ILE A 33 20.11 2.46 3.59
C ILE A 33 20.31 2.85 2.12
N LEU A 34 19.21 2.99 1.37
CA LEU A 34 19.23 3.40 -0.04
C LEU A 34 19.64 4.87 -0.21
N LEU A 35 19.11 5.76 0.62
CA LEU A 35 19.45 7.18 0.60
C LEU A 35 20.94 7.40 0.91
N GLU A 36 21.47 6.71 1.91
CA GLU A 36 22.89 6.78 2.25
C GLU A 36 23.77 6.19 1.13
N ALA A 37 23.35 5.08 0.51
CA ALA A 37 24.05 4.51 -0.64
C ALA A 37 24.08 5.47 -1.84
N TYR A 38 22.98 6.18 -2.08
CA TYR A 38 22.89 7.23 -3.11
C TYR A 38 23.84 8.40 -2.82
N LEU A 39 23.91 8.87 -1.57
CA LEU A 39 24.85 9.92 -1.16
C LEU A 39 26.30 9.49 -1.38
N ARG A 40 26.66 8.25 -1.03
CA ARG A 40 28.00 7.69 -1.30
C ARG A 40 28.29 7.60 -2.81
N ALA A 41 27.29 7.29 -3.63
CA ALA A 41 27.42 7.25 -5.08
C ALA A 41 27.66 8.65 -5.66
N LYS A 42 26.92 9.65 -5.16
CA LYS A 42 27.08 11.06 -5.55
C LYS A 42 28.48 11.57 -5.21
N ALA A 43 28.98 11.25 -4.02
CA ALA A 43 30.33 11.62 -3.59
C ALA A 43 31.42 11.00 -4.51
N LYS A 44 31.32 9.71 -4.85
CA LYS A 44 32.24 9.06 -5.80
C LYS A 44 32.21 9.71 -7.18
N LYS A 45 31.01 10.03 -7.68
CA LYS A 45 30.86 10.72 -8.97
C LYS A 45 31.52 12.10 -8.96
N GLN A 46 31.40 12.85 -7.85
CA GLN A 46 32.03 14.16 -7.69
C GLN A 46 33.57 14.05 -7.62
N GLN A 47 34.10 12.93 -7.14
CA GLN A 47 35.54 12.63 -7.09
C GLN A 47 36.10 12.11 -8.42
N GLY A 48 35.27 11.99 -9.47
CA GLY A 48 35.68 11.49 -10.78
C GLY A 48 35.83 9.96 -10.83
N GLU A 49 35.39 9.23 -9.80
CA GLU A 49 35.45 7.77 -9.80
C GLU A 49 34.32 7.17 -10.65
N VAL A 50 34.67 6.17 -11.45
CA VAL A 50 33.70 5.44 -12.28
C VAL A 50 33.19 4.22 -11.52
N ILE A 51 31.87 4.13 -11.33
CA ILE A 51 31.23 2.95 -10.74
C ILE A 51 31.03 1.90 -11.82
N HIS A 52 31.92 0.90 -11.84
CA HIS A 52 31.78 -0.26 -12.70
C HIS A 52 30.73 -1.23 -12.11
N SER A 53 29.75 -1.65 -12.93
CA SER A 53 28.61 -2.47 -12.51
C SER A 53 27.80 -1.85 -11.35
N PRO A 54 26.96 -0.82 -11.62
CA PRO A 54 26.24 -0.08 -10.59
C PRO A 54 25.40 -0.95 -9.66
N GLN A 55 24.79 -2.02 -10.17
CA GLN A 55 23.93 -2.89 -9.37
C GLN A 55 24.73 -3.71 -8.35
N ALA A 56 25.87 -4.27 -8.73
CA ALA A 56 26.74 -5.03 -7.82
C ALA A 56 27.41 -4.12 -6.78
N TRP A 57 27.81 -2.93 -7.22
CA TRP A 57 28.33 -1.89 -6.34
C TRP A 57 27.29 -1.48 -5.30
N LEU A 58 26.05 -1.19 -5.74
CA LEU A 58 24.97 -0.77 -4.84
C LEU A 58 24.64 -1.85 -3.82
N LYS A 59 24.53 -3.13 -4.22
CA LYS A 59 24.34 -4.26 -3.27
C LYS A 59 25.43 -4.29 -2.20
N SER A 60 26.69 -4.13 -2.62
CA SER A 60 27.85 -4.18 -1.72
C SER A 60 27.85 -3.00 -0.75
N VAL A 61 27.51 -1.80 -1.23
CA VAL A 61 27.44 -0.59 -0.41
C VAL A 61 26.30 -0.68 0.59
N CYS A 62 25.10 -1.08 0.18
CA CYS A 62 23.97 -1.26 1.10
C CYS A 62 24.29 -2.28 2.20
N PHE A 63 24.94 -3.40 1.86
CA PHE A 63 25.39 -4.37 2.85
C PHE A 63 26.40 -3.77 3.84
N ASN A 64 27.37 -3.00 3.35
CA ASN A 64 28.37 -2.35 4.21
C ASN A 64 27.73 -1.31 5.13
N ILE A 65 26.76 -0.52 4.65
CA ILE A 65 26.01 0.43 5.47
C ILE A 65 25.27 -0.32 6.59
N VAL A 66 24.55 -1.41 6.28
CA VAL A 66 23.87 -2.24 7.31
C VAL A 66 24.87 -2.76 8.35
N ARG A 67 26.04 -3.23 7.92
CA ARG A 67 27.10 -3.71 8.82
C ARG A 67 27.69 -2.59 9.68
N GLU A 68 27.89 -1.40 9.12
CA GLU A 68 28.36 -0.22 9.84
C GLU A 68 27.35 0.22 10.90
N GLN A 69 26.06 0.27 10.56
CA GLN A 69 24.98 0.61 11.49
C GLN A 69 24.91 -0.41 12.63
N SER A 70 25.02 -1.71 12.32
CA SER A 70 25.08 -2.78 13.34
C SER A 70 26.26 -2.58 14.29
N ARG A 71 27.43 -2.22 13.79
CA ARG A 71 28.62 -1.96 14.61
C ARG A 71 28.51 -0.70 15.47
N LYS A 72 27.87 0.36 14.95
CA LYS A 72 27.61 1.59 15.72
C LYS A 72 26.67 1.31 16.89
N LEU A 73 25.63 0.53 16.64
CA LEU A 73 24.66 0.13 17.66
C LEU A 73 25.21 -0.91 18.64
N GLY A 74 26.05 -1.86 18.20
CA GLY A 74 26.71 -2.80 19.10
C GLY A 74 27.69 -2.17 20.09
N LYS A 75 28.12 -0.92 19.87
CA LYS A 75 28.93 -0.14 20.82
C LYS A 75 28.11 0.62 21.86
N HIS A 76 26.80 0.78 21.64
CA HIS A 76 25.86 1.36 22.60
C HIS A 76 24.95 0.22 23.05
N GLN A 77 25.28 -0.44 24.15
CA GLN A 77 24.37 -1.40 24.78
C GLN A 77 23.15 -0.63 25.28
N LEU A 78 22.14 -0.51 24.41
CA LEU A 78 20.86 0.07 24.75
C LEU A 78 20.18 -0.86 25.77
N THR A 79 19.63 -0.28 26.82
CA THR A 79 18.87 -1.02 27.83
C THR A 79 17.59 -1.58 27.23
N GLU A 80 17.07 -2.66 27.81
CA GLU A 80 15.85 -3.35 27.35
C GLU A 80 14.65 -2.40 27.18
N THR A 81 14.58 -1.36 28.01
CA THR A 81 13.61 -0.25 27.94
C THR A 81 13.72 0.56 26.64
N GLU A 82 14.92 0.91 26.19
CA GLU A 82 15.14 1.68 24.95
C GLU A 82 14.80 0.83 23.71
N ILE A 83 14.92 -0.51 23.81
CA ILE A 83 14.46 -1.42 22.77
C ILE A 83 12.94 -1.44 22.69
N LEU A 84 12.26 -1.59 23.84
CA LEU A 84 10.80 -1.60 23.94
C LEU A 84 10.17 -0.28 23.47
N GLU A 85 10.74 0.85 23.86
CA GLU A 85 10.27 2.18 23.43
C GLU A 85 10.41 2.36 21.91
N ALA A 86 11.55 2.00 21.33
CA ALA A 86 11.74 2.08 19.88
C ALA A 86 10.75 1.18 19.11
N TRP A 87 10.44 -0.01 19.63
CA TRP A 87 9.43 -0.91 19.06
C TRP A 87 8.02 -0.34 19.18
N HIS A 88 7.66 0.25 20.33
CA HIS A 88 6.35 0.89 20.53
C HIS A 88 6.16 2.13 19.66
N THR A 89 7.16 3.01 19.59
CA THR A 89 7.12 4.19 18.73
C THR A 89 6.96 3.80 17.26
N ARG A 90 7.66 2.75 16.82
CA ARG A 90 7.54 2.27 15.44
C ARG A 90 6.19 1.63 15.13
N MET A 91 5.70 0.71 15.98
CA MET A 91 4.36 0.13 15.77
C MET A 91 3.30 1.23 15.72
N ASN A 92 3.39 2.23 16.60
CA ASN A 92 2.44 3.33 16.61
C ASN A 92 2.58 4.24 15.38
N HIS A 93 3.79 4.52 14.91
CA HIS A 93 4.01 5.35 13.72
C HIS A 93 3.58 4.65 12.42
N ASP A 94 3.95 3.38 12.24
CA ASP A 94 3.51 2.56 11.10
C ASP A 94 1.99 2.40 11.10
N GLN A 95 1.37 2.24 12.28
CA GLN A 95 -0.09 2.18 12.43
C GLN A 95 -0.74 3.54 12.14
N GLN A 96 -0.15 4.66 12.58
CA GLN A 96 -0.71 6.00 12.35
C GLN A 96 -0.65 6.40 10.87
N VAL A 97 0.49 6.24 10.20
CA VAL A 97 0.64 6.55 8.75
C VAL A 97 -0.23 5.60 7.91
N SER A 98 -0.32 4.32 8.28
CA SER A 98 -1.23 3.39 7.62
C SER A 98 -2.69 3.74 7.85
N ASN A 99 -3.08 4.19 9.05
CA ASN A 99 -4.46 4.56 9.34
C ASN A 99 -4.86 5.85 8.60
N GLU A 100 -3.99 6.85 8.53
CA GLU A 100 -4.25 8.09 7.78
C GLU A 100 -4.44 7.83 6.28
N LEU A 101 -3.59 7.00 5.67
CA LEU A 101 -3.73 6.60 4.26
C LEU A 101 -4.96 5.71 4.00
N LEU A 102 -5.33 4.87 4.99
CA LEU A 102 -6.54 4.06 4.92
C LEU A 102 -7.79 4.94 5.03
N ASP A 103 -7.79 5.92 5.92
CA ASP A 103 -8.89 6.86 6.14
C ASP A 103 -9.15 7.69 4.88
N ASP A 104 -8.10 8.19 4.22
CA ASP A 104 -8.22 8.90 2.94
C ASP A 104 -8.81 8.01 1.84
N ARG A 105 -8.41 6.74 1.79
CA ARG A 105 -8.89 5.80 0.78
C ARG A 105 -10.33 5.34 1.04
N ILE A 106 -10.70 5.18 2.30
CA ILE A 106 -12.08 4.95 2.72
C ILE A 106 -12.94 6.15 2.33
N GLN A 107 -12.47 7.38 2.60
CA GLN A 107 -13.21 8.59 2.24
C GLN A 107 -13.38 8.71 0.71
N MET A 108 -12.35 8.41 -0.08
CA MET A 108 -12.47 8.36 -1.55
C MET A 108 -13.47 7.31 -2.01
N MET A 109 -13.54 6.15 -1.35
CA MET A 109 -14.53 5.12 -1.67
C MET A 109 -15.95 5.60 -1.35
N LEU A 110 -16.15 6.25 -0.21
CA LEU A 110 -17.44 6.82 0.18
C LEU A 110 -17.89 7.91 -0.80
N ASP A 111 -16.97 8.79 -1.21
CA ASP A 111 -17.24 9.84 -2.20
C ASP A 111 -17.62 9.24 -3.55
N ALA A 112 -16.86 8.25 -4.03
CA ALA A 112 -17.12 7.54 -5.29
C ALA A 112 -18.48 6.82 -5.25
N PHE A 113 -18.81 6.19 -4.13
CA PHE A 113 -20.11 5.55 -3.94
C PHE A 113 -21.24 6.59 -3.91
N GLY A 114 -21.04 7.74 -3.26
CA GLY A 114 -21.98 8.86 -3.26
C GLY A 114 -22.22 9.46 -4.66
N ILE A 115 -21.19 9.49 -5.52
CA ILE A 115 -21.33 9.88 -6.93
C ILE A 115 -22.11 8.82 -7.71
N LEU A 116 -21.81 7.53 -7.50
CA LEU A 116 -22.55 6.44 -8.14
C LEU A 116 -24.03 6.49 -7.77
N LYS A 117 -24.36 6.68 -6.49
CA LYS A 117 -25.74 6.78 -6.00
C LYS A 117 -26.51 7.93 -6.67
N ARG A 118 -25.84 9.05 -6.96
CA ARG A 118 -26.43 10.18 -7.69
C ARG A 118 -26.61 9.90 -9.19
N LYS A 119 -25.64 9.24 -9.83
CA LYS A 119 -25.67 8.96 -11.28
C LYS A 119 -26.58 7.77 -11.64
N ASN A 120 -26.61 6.74 -10.81
CA ASN A 120 -27.35 5.50 -11.04
C ASN A 120 -27.78 4.87 -9.71
N PRO A 121 -28.91 5.31 -9.14
CA PRO A 121 -29.37 4.89 -7.82
C PRO A 121 -29.67 3.38 -7.78
N GLU A 122 -30.27 2.81 -8.82
CA GLU A 122 -30.56 1.36 -8.90
C GLU A 122 -29.28 0.51 -8.82
N SER A 123 -28.21 0.94 -9.49
CA SER A 123 -26.93 0.22 -9.48
C SER A 123 -26.23 0.33 -8.13
N ALA A 124 -26.37 1.48 -7.44
CA ALA A 124 -25.84 1.68 -6.10
C ALA A 124 -26.60 0.84 -5.06
N GLU A 125 -27.93 0.82 -5.13
CA GLU A 125 -28.77 -0.02 -4.28
C GLU A 125 -28.43 -1.50 -4.46
N LEU A 126 -28.31 -1.98 -5.70
CA LEU A 126 -27.94 -3.36 -5.98
C LEU A 126 -26.57 -3.74 -5.40
N LEU A 127 -25.59 -2.83 -5.44
CA LEU A 127 -24.29 -3.05 -4.80
C LEU A 127 -24.38 -3.07 -3.28
N GLN A 128 -25.14 -2.17 -2.69
CA GLN A 128 -25.33 -2.12 -1.24
C GLN A 128 -25.96 -3.42 -0.72
N LEU A 129 -27.07 -3.85 -1.33
CA LEU A 129 -27.75 -5.10 -0.98
C LEU A 129 -26.82 -6.32 -1.11
N LYS A 130 -25.96 -6.33 -2.13
CA LYS A 130 -25.08 -7.48 -2.41
C LYS A 130 -23.83 -7.52 -1.54
N GLU A 131 -23.15 -6.38 -1.38
CA GLU A 131 -21.79 -6.31 -0.81
C GLU A 131 -21.80 -5.84 0.65
N CYS A 132 -22.71 -4.93 1.02
CA CYS A 132 -22.80 -4.43 2.39
C CYS A 132 -23.73 -5.30 3.24
N GLU A 133 -24.90 -5.66 2.69
CA GLU A 133 -25.91 -6.45 3.40
C GLU A 133 -25.76 -7.96 3.17
N GLY A 134 -24.88 -8.35 2.24
CA GLY A 134 -24.53 -9.75 2.01
C GLY A 134 -25.67 -10.60 1.44
N LEU A 135 -26.75 -10.01 0.95
CA LEU A 135 -27.93 -10.74 0.49
C LEU A 135 -27.60 -11.70 -0.67
N SER A 136 -28.34 -12.82 -0.70
CA SER A 136 -28.31 -13.75 -1.82
C SER A 136 -29.06 -13.16 -3.03
N TRP A 137 -28.75 -13.61 -4.23
CA TRP A 137 -29.43 -13.09 -5.43
C TRP A 137 -30.94 -13.27 -5.43
N ILE A 138 -31.42 -14.37 -4.83
CA ILE A 138 -32.84 -14.67 -4.69
C ILE A 138 -33.48 -13.68 -3.69
N ALA A 139 -32.80 -13.41 -2.56
CA ALA A 139 -33.26 -12.43 -1.59
C ALA A 139 -33.27 -11.00 -2.15
N ILE A 140 -32.25 -10.63 -2.94
CA ILE A 140 -32.20 -9.33 -3.64
C ILE A 140 -33.35 -9.21 -4.63
N GLN A 141 -33.61 -10.25 -5.42
CA GLN A 141 -34.72 -10.27 -6.36
C GLN A 141 -36.06 -10.08 -5.64
N ALA A 142 -36.30 -10.82 -4.55
CA ALA A 142 -37.50 -10.68 -3.73
C ALA A 142 -37.62 -9.28 -3.11
N HIS A 143 -36.52 -8.71 -2.63
CA HIS A 143 -36.48 -7.35 -2.09
C HIS A 143 -36.86 -6.32 -3.16
N LEU A 144 -36.29 -6.40 -4.36
CA LEU A 144 -36.60 -5.47 -5.45
C LEU A 144 -38.06 -5.57 -5.90
N ILE A 145 -38.62 -6.78 -5.97
CA ILE A 145 -40.04 -6.99 -6.29
C ILE A 145 -40.95 -6.41 -5.19
N ALA A 146 -40.61 -6.63 -3.91
CA ALA A 146 -41.36 -6.10 -2.78
C ALA A 146 -41.34 -4.57 -2.72
N SER A 147 -40.24 -3.95 -3.16
CA SER A 147 -40.07 -2.49 -3.26
C SER A 147 -40.73 -1.88 -4.51
N GLY A 148 -41.45 -2.67 -5.31
CA GLY A 148 -42.17 -2.21 -6.51
C GLY A 148 -41.33 -2.15 -7.78
N GLY A 149 -40.14 -2.76 -7.79
CA GLY A 149 -39.28 -2.87 -8.96
C GLY A 149 -39.62 -4.04 -9.89
N ASP A 150 -39.02 -4.03 -11.07
CA ASP A 150 -39.23 -5.08 -12.08
C ASP A 150 -38.77 -6.46 -11.58
N ALA A 151 -39.54 -7.50 -11.94
CA ALA A 151 -39.19 -8.90 -11.72
C ALA A 151 -38.05 -9.34 -12.66
N LEU A 152 -36.85 -8.85 -12.40
CA LEU A 152 -35.64 -9.17 -13.17
C LEU A 152 -35.14 -10.57 -12.81
N ASN A 153 -34.69 -11.33 -13.82
CA ASN A 153 -34.02 -12.61 -13.61
C ASN A 153 -32.69 -12.41 -12.86
N VAL A 154 -32.30 -13.38 -12.04
CA VAL A 154 -31.03 -13.44 -11.30
C VAL A 154 -29.81 -13.19 -12.20
N GLU A 155 -29.82 -13.72 -13.43
CA GLU A 155 -28.72 -13.49 -14.38
C GLU A 155 -28.58 -12.00 -14.76
N THR A 156 -29.72 -11.33 -14.99
CA THR A 156 -29.75 -9.89 -15.25
C THR A 156 -29.24 -9.10 -14.04
N LEU A 157 -29.60 -9.49 -12.82
CA LEU A 157 -29.10 -8.87 -11.58
C LEU A 157 -27.58 -9.04 -11.44
N ARG A 158 -27.04 -10.22 -11.74
CA ARG A 158 -25.58 -10.46 -11.72
C ARG A 158 -24.84 -9.57 -12.71
N GLN A 159 -25.35 -9.46 -13.93
CA GLN A 159 -24.75 -8.60 -14.94
C GLN A 159 -24.84 -7.13 -14.57
N ARG A 160 -25.99 -6.67 -14.05
CA ARG A 160 -26.16 -5.30 -13.54
C ARG A 160 -25.17 -4.99 -12.41
N CYS A 161 -25.03 -5.89 -11.44
CA CYS A 161 -24.06 -5.73 -10.35
C CYS A 161 -22.61 -5.68 -10.88
N THR A 162 -22.27 -6.53 -11.86
CA THR A 162 -20.93 -6.50 -12.49
C THR A 162 -20.65 -5.17 -13.18
N ARG A 163 -21.64 -4.61 -13.89
CA ARG A 163 -21.54 -3.27 -14.50
C ARG A 163 -21.43 -2.18 -13.44
N ALA A 164 -22.22 -2.27 -12.37
CA ALA A 164 -22.18 -1.35 -11.24
C ALA A 164 -20.79 -1.32 -10.57
N ARG A 165 -20.18 -2.49 -10.31
CA ARG A 165 -18.79 -2.57 -9.80
C ARG A 165 -17.80 -1.89 -10.75
N LYS A 166 -17.95 -2.09 -12.07
CA LYS A 166 -17.08 -1.46 -13.06
C LYS A 166 -17.23 0.07 -13.04
N GLN A 167 -18.46 0.57 -12.94
CA GLN A 167 -18.75 1.99 -12.83
C GLN A 167 -18.18 2.60 -11.55
N LEU A 168 -18.36 1.94 -10.40
CA LEU A 168 -17.81 2.38 -9.12
C LEU A 168 -16.28 2.52 -9.20
N ARG A 169 -15.60 1.49 -9.75
CA ARG A 169 -14.15 1.54 -9.95
C ARG A 169 -13.71 2.68 -10.85
N GLN A 170 -14.44 2.94 -11.93
CA GLN A 170 -14.13 4.04 -12.83
C GLN A 170 -14.26 5.39 -12.12
N ILE A 171 -15.37 5.61 -11.41
CA ILE A 171 -15.59 6.83 -10.63
C ILE A 171 -14.48 7.00 -9.58
N PHE A 172 -14.14 5.93 -8.86
CA PHE A 172 -13.06 5.95 -7.86
C PHE A 172 -11.73 6.41 -8.46
N HIS A 173 -11.32 5.84 -9.60
CA HIS A 173 -10.08 6.25 -10.26
C HIS A 173 -10.13 7.67 -10.85
N GLU A 174 -11.30 8.15 -11.26
CA GLU A 174 -11.50 9.55 -11.68
C GLU A 174 -11.31 10.50 -10.48
N THR A 175 -11.90 10.17 -9.32
CA THR A 175 -11.73 10.95 -8.08
C THR A 175 -10.29 10.90 -7.54
N GLU A 176 -9.61 9.76 -7.65
CA GLU A 176 -8.21 9.59 -7.25
C GLU A 176 -7.29 10.48 -8.10
N LYS A 177 -7.49 10.51 -9.43
CA LYS A 177 -6.73 11.38 -10.34
C LYS A 177 -6.98 12.87 -10.13
N ALA A 178 -8.16 13.27 -9.65
CA ALA A 178 -8.50 14.68 -9.44
C ALA A 178 -7.91 15.26 -8.15
N ARG A 179 -7.44 14.41 -7.22
CA ARG A 179 -6.82 14.82 -5.94
C ARG A 179 -5.28 14.84 -5.97
N VAL A 180 -4.66 14.29 -7.01
CA VAL A 180 -3.20 14.28 -7.24
C VAL A 180 -2.83 15.42 -8.18
#